data_AF-A0A1M5WKY0-F1
#
_entry.id   AF-A0A1M5WKY0-F1
#
_cell.length_a   1.000
_cell.length_b   1.000
_cell.length_c   1.000
_cell.angle_alpha   90.00
_cell.angle_beta   90.00
_cell.angle_gamma   90.00
#
_symmetry.space_group_name_H-M   'P 1'
#
loop_
_entity.id
_entity.type
_entity.pdbx_description
1 polymer ?
#
loop_
_entity_poly.entity_id
_entity_poly.type
_entity_poly.pdbx_seq_one_letter_code
_entity_poly.pdbx_strand_id
1 'polypeptide(L)'
;MQKKMIFIILAILLFILNINVYADNIESQYKIVINIPSKKLILYKNDIIIKEYPVAVGKSKTQTPIGEFKIINKVINPYYARKNIPGGSPQNPLGSRWMGFKAHYGIHGNSAPSSIGTFASGGCIRMYERDIQEIFDIVPKGTPVHIKYDLIEVVSDIDGEEPILIIYPDYYNKACNIKELIRQKLKELNMYNEISEKRLEQITKLNRDKRIVFSSNLAFFINKKYITNDVKIIDGAYYINLNKLAKWLNIDIPIAYNEKYACVMGKFINTIYIDNKYYIALLDIQRLLGGQLDINRDLELIELSMNAVFLNNRYLTNQILDITTNPKISLLAISQYLDIGIQYEQDKIKYCLKNGDIIPYKLYQGIPYVDLNYLKENTKLLLDVSTFRRQLTIIKTPAIICNGFVYESTLYDNELYVPLNILDKDNIDNLSNIFINFERIPVISVENIKYIPFDKIKKSFNLITNDYRTKIILNKKVFNILD
;
A
#
# COMPACT_ATOMS: atom_id res chain seq x y z
N MET A 1 39.40 -44.67 -31.64
CA MET A 1 39.37 -43.38 -30.90
C MET A 1 38.29 -42.42 -31.42
N GLN A 2 38.14 -42.22 -32.73
CA GLN A 2 37.18 -41.27 -33.32
C GLN A 2 35.70 -41.49 -32.93
N LYS A 3 35.21 -42.74 -32.88
CA LYS A 3 33.79 -43.01 -32.51
C LYS A 3 33.44 -42.62 -31.05
N LYS A 4 34.38 -42.76 -30.11
CA LYS A 4 34.19 -42.33 -28.71
C LYS A 4 34.19 -40.79 -28.59
N MET A 5 34.99 -40.11 -29.41
CA MET A 5 35.07 -38.65 -29.42
C MET A 5 33.78 -38.00 -29.96
N ILE A 6 33.19 -38.57 -31.01
CA ILE A 6 31.90 -38.11 -31.57
C ILE A 6 30.77 -38.25 -30.54
N PHE A 7 30.75 -39.35 -29.78
CA PHE A 7 29.73 -39.57 -28.76
C PHE A 7 29.82 -38.56 -27.60
N ILE A 8 31.04 -38.20 -27.19
CA ILE A 8 31.27 -37.19 -26.15
C ILE A 8 30.84 -35.80 -26.65
N ILE A 9 31.16 -35.45 -27.90
CA ILE A 9 30.74 -34.16 -28.49
C ILE A 9 29.22 -34.09 -28.62
N LEU A 10 28.55 -35.17 -29.06
CA LEU A 10 27.08 -35.21 -29.12
C LEU A 10 26.44 -35.13 -27.73
N ALA A 11 27.01 -35.80 -26.73
CA ALA A 11 26.51 -35.74 -25.35
C ALA A 11 26.68 -34.33 -24.76
N ILE A 12 27.80 -33.66 -25.03
CA ILE A 12 28.02 -32.26 -24.63
C ILE A 12 27.05 -31.33 -25.37
N LEU A 13 26.81 -31.54 -26.66
CA LEU A 13 25.85 -30.74 -27.44
C LEU A 13 24.42 -30.93 -26.92
N LEU A 14 24.01 -32.16 -26.60
CA LEU A 14 22.72 -32.49 -25.98
C LEU A 14 22.61 -31.92 -24.56
N PHE A 15 23.70 -31.89 -23.80
CA PHE A 15 23.73 -31.29 -22.47
C PHE A 15 23.60 -29.75 -22.55
N ILE A 16 24.30 -29.10 -23.48
CA ILE A 16 24.19 -27.66 -23.75
C ILE A 16 22.78 -27.29 -24.26
N LEU A 17 22.18 -28.14 -25.12
CA LEU A 17 20.80 -27.96 -25.57
C LEU A 17 19.79 -28.09 -24.43
N ASN A 18 19.99 -29.03 -23.49
CA ASN A 18 19.13 -29.17 -22.31
C ASN A 18 19.27 -28.02 -21.30
N ILE A 19 20.46 -27.44 -21.13
CA ILE A 19 20.66 -26.27 -20.26
C ILE A 19 19.88 -25.05 -20.78
N ASN A 20 19.86 -24.84 -22.10
CA ASN A 20 19.10 -23.72 -22.69
C ASN A 20 17.58 -23.94 -22.62
N VAL A 21 17.09 -25.18 -22.70
CA VAL A 21 15.66 -25.49 -22.58
C VAL A 21 15.14 -25.29 -21.14
N TYR A 22 15.99 -25.48 -20.12
CA TYR A 22 15.62 -25.23 -18.72
C TYR A 22 15.72 -23.76 -18.28
N ALA A 23 16.40 -22.90 -19.05
CA ALA A 23 16.60 -21.49 -18.70
C ALA A 23 15.40 -20.58 -19.03
N ASP A 24 14.43 -21.03 -19.83
CA ASP A 24 13.42 -20.15 -20.45
C ASP A 24 11.99 -20.26 -19.92
N ASN A 25 11.72 -20.98 -18.82
CA ASN A 25 10.38 -21.04 -18.22
C ASN A 25 10.37 -20.90 -16.69
N ILE A 26 11.18 -19.99 -16.13
CA ILE A 26 10.80 -19.42 -14.83
C ILE A 26 9.79 -18.32 -15.13
N GLU A 27 8.50 -18.67 -15.04
CA GLU A 27 7.44 -17.68 -15.07
C GLU A 27 7.77 -16.63 -13.99
N SER A 28 7.94 -15.38 -14.42
CA SER A 28 8.28 -14.30 -13.49
C SER A 28 7.19 -14.23 -12.43
N GLN A 29 7.56 -14.46 -11.16
CA GLN A 29 6.64 -14.31 -10.04
C GLN A 29 5.97 -12.93 -10.00
N TYR A 30 6.60 -11.92 -10.61
CA TYR A 30 6.07 -10.57 -10.72
C TYR A 30 5.38 -10.33 -12.07
N LYS A 31 4.31 -9.54 -12.05
CA LYS A 31 3.71 -8.93 -13.25
C LYS A 31 3.30 -7.49 -12.98
N ILE A 32 3.41 -6.65 -14.00
CA ILE A 32 3.00 -5.24 -13.96
C ILE A 32 1.74 -5.09 -14.82
N VAL A 33 0.69 -4.48 -14.27
CA VAL A 33 -0.52 -4.14 -15.01
C VAL A 33 -0.72 -2.64 -14.98
N ILE A 34 -0.85 -2.02 -16.15
CA ILE A 34 -1.08 -0.58 -16.29
C ILE A 34 -2.45 -0.39 -16.93
N ASN A 35 -3.36 0.30 -16.25
CA ASN A 35 -4.61 0.75 -16.85
C ASN A 35 -4.52 2.25 -17.16
N ILE A 36 -4.54 2.58 -18.45
CA ILE A 36 -4.27 3.95 -18.94
C ILE A 36 -5.33 4.96 -18.44
N PRO A 37 -6.66 4.74 -18.57
CA PRO A 37 -7.66 5.71 -18.12
C PRO A 37 -7.62 6.01 -16.62
N SER A 38 -7.41 4.97 -15.80
CA SER A 38 -7.27 5.11 -14.35
C SER A 38 -5.93 5.71 -13.92
N LYS A 39 -4.93 5.72 -14.82
CA LYS A 39 -3.56 6.23 -14.57
C LYS A 39 -2.90 5.52 -13.40
N LYS A 40 -3.14 4.21 -13.31
CA LYS A 40 -2.62 3.31 -12.28
C LYS A 40 -1.66 2.30 -12.90
N LEU A 41 -0.56 2.05 -12.20
CA LEU A 41 0.29 0.88 -12.38
C LEU A 41 0.12 0.00 -11.14
N ILE A 42 -0.17 -1.28 -11.33
CA ILE A 42 -0.36 -2.26 -10.26
C ILE A 42 0.73 -3.31 -10.40
N LEU A 43 1.49 -3.50 -9.32
CA LEU A 43 2.49 -4.57 -9.21
C LEU A 43 1.85 -5.76 -8.52
N TYR A 44 1.96 -6.93 -9.14
CA TYR A 44 1.54 -8.21 -8.57
C TYR A 44 2.75 -9.10 -8.30
N LYS A 45 2.64 -9.97 -7.31
CA LYS A 45 3.51 -11.13 -7.07
C LYS A 45 2.61 -12.36 -6.91
N ASN A 46 2.76 -13.38 -7.75
CA ASN A 46 1.93 -14.59 -7.74
C ASN A 46 0.43 -14.26 -7.70
N ASP A 47 -0.01 -13.36 -8.59
CA ASP A 47 -1.39 -12.85 -8.70
C ASP A 47 -1.94 -12.07 -7.49
N ILE A 48 -1.14 -11.87 -6.44
CA ILE A 48 -1.48 -11.03 -5.31
C ILE A 48 -1.01 -9.61 -5.60
N ILE A 49 -1.91 -8.63 -5.42
CA ILE A 49 -1.55 -7.21 -5.51
C ILE A 49 -0.56 -6.89 -4.39
N ILE A 50 0.64 -6.46 -4.79
CA ILE A 50 1.66 -5.96 -3.86
C ILE A 50 1.45 -4.47 -3.64
N LYS A 51 1.30 -3.70 -4.72
CA LYS A 51 1.21 -2.24 -4.62
C LYS A 51 0.60 -1.58 -5.84
N GLU A 52 0.00 -0.41 -5.62
CA GLU A 52 -0.55 0.48 -6.66
C GLU A 52 0.23 1.79 -6.69
N TYR A 53 0.57 2.25 -7.89
CA TYR A 53 1.32 3.48 -8.13
C TYR A 53 0.55 4.42 -9.05
N PRO A 54 0.56 5.74 -8.76
CA PRO A 54 0.07 6.73 -9.71
C PRO A 54 1.08 6.89 -10.84
N VAL A 55 0.60 6.97 -12.07
CA VAL A 55 1.47 7.18 -13.23
C VAL A 55 1.01 8.33 -14.10
N ALA A 56 1.93 8.93 -14.85
CA ALA A 56 1.57 9.72 -16.01
C ALA A 56 1.69 8.87 -17.27
N VAL A 57 0.72 9.00 -18.16
CA VAL A 57 0.63 8.23 -19.41
C VAL A 57 0.70 9.17 -20.63
N GLY A 58 0.77 8.56 -21.81
CA GLY A 58 0.86 9.27 -23.09
C GLY A 58 -0.33 10.17 -23.36
N LYS A 59 -0.14 11.32 -24.00
CA LYS A 59 -1.24 12.17 -24.48
C LYS A 59 -2.07 11.47 -25.55
N SER A 60 -3.26 11.99 -25.86
CA SER A 60 -4.10 11.48 -26.96
C SER A 60 -3.37 11.41 -28.32
N LYS A 61 -2.47 12.36 -28.60
CA LYS A 61 -1.62 12.39 -29.80
C LYS A 61 -0.37 11.50 -29.74
N THR A 62 0.07 11.11 -28.54
CA THR A 62 1.27 10.31 -28.29
C THR A 62 0.92 9.20 -27.30
N GLN A 63 0.02 8.32 -27.73
CA GLN A 63 -0.62 7.33 -26.87
C GLN A 63 0.40 6.35 -26.29
N THR A 64 0.17 5.93 -25.04
CA THR A 64 0.87 4.78 -24.49
C THR A 64 0.40 3.53 -25.23
N PRO A 65 1.32 2.65 -25.69
CA PRO A 65 0.94 1.46 -26.45
C PRO A 65 0.19 0.47 -25.55
N ILE A 66 -0.89 -0.10 -26.08
CA ILE A 66 -1.68 -1.15 -25.44
C ILE A 66 -1.13 -2.51 -25.90
N GLY A 67 -1.09 -3.49 -25.01
CA GLY A 67 -0.69 -4.86 -25.32
C GLY A 67 0.13 -5.53 -24.22
N GLU A 68 0.63 -6.72 -24.55
CA GLU A 68 1.54 -7.48 -23.70
C GLU A 68 2.99 -7.15 -24.03
N PHE A 69 3.77 -6.85 -23.01
CA PHE A 69 5.19 -6.57 -23.10
C PHE A 69 5.95 -7.31 -21.99
N LYS A 70 7.28 -7.18 -22.01
CA LYS A 70 8.16 -7.63 -20.91
C LYS A 70 9.20 -6.55 -20.65
N ILE A 71 9.74 -6.49 -19.43
CA ILE A 71 10.89 -5.63 -19.14
C ILE A 71 12.12 -6.14 -19.89
N ILE A 72 12.58 -5.39 -20.90
CA ILE A 72 13.70 -5.74 -21.78
C ILE A 72 15.02 -5.30 -21.15
N ASN A 73 15.07 -4.07 -20.63
CA ASN A 73 16.27 -3.50 -20.04
C ASN A 73 15.97 -2.59 -18.86
N LYS A 74 16.98 -2.40 -18.01
CA LYS A 74 16.94 -1.60 -16.79
C LYS A 74 18.19 -0.74 -16.73
N VAL A 75 18.06 0.56 -16.50
CA VAL A 75 19.17 1.52 -16.46
C VAL A 75 19.03 2.43 -15.24
N ILE A 76 20.10 2.53 -14.46
CA ILE A 76 20.26 3.51 -13.37
C ILE A 76 20.80 4.80 -13.98
N ASN A 77 20.24 5.94 -13.62
CA ASN A 77 20.64 7.27 -14.09
C ASN A 77 20.75 7.33 -15.63
N PRO A 78 19.66 7.09 -16.36
CA PRO A 78 19.68 7.04 -17.83
C PRO A 78 20.07 8.40 -18.44
N TYR A 79 20.93 8.37 -19.45
CA TYR A 79 21.25 9.54 -20.27
C TYR A 79 20.06 9.91 -21.18
N TYR A 80 19.70 11.20 -21.23
CA TYR A 80 18.60 11.67 -22.07
C TYR A 80 19.12 12.31 -23.35
N ALA A 81 19.26 11.49 -24.38
CA ALA A 81 19.87 11.85 -25.66
C ALA A 81 19.21 13.05 -26.35
N ARG A 82 17.88 13.19 -26.29
CA ARG A 82 17.15 14.25 -27.02
C ARG A 82 17.56 15.67 -26.62
N LYS A 83 17.98 15.88 -25.37
CA LYS A 83 18.45 17.19 -24.87
C LYS A 83 19.89 17.15 -24.36
N ASN A 84 20.64 16.08 -24.65
CA ASN A 84 21.99 15.88 -24.16
C ASN A 84 22.11 16.09 -22.63
N ILE A 85 21.18 15.53 -21.86
CA ILE A 85 21.19 15.68 -20.39
C ILE A 85 21.86 14.44 -19.77
N PRO A 86 22.94 14.61 -18.98
CA PRO A 86 23.62 13.51 -18.33
C PRO A 86 22.72 12.74 -17.35
N GLY A 87 23.06 11.47 -17.14
CA GLY A 87 22.46 10.66 -16.09
C GLY A 87 22.67 11.28 -14.70
N GLY A 88 21.67 11.15 -13.82
CA GLY A 88 21.76 11.63 -12.44
C GLY A 88 21.47 13.12 -12.25
N SER A 89 21.28 13.89 -13.33
CA SER A 89 20.81 15.28 -13.25
C SER A 89 19.38 15.33 -12.69
N PRO A 90 19.08 16.20 -11.70
CA PRO A 90 17.72 16.41 -11.19
C PRO A 90 16.74 16.91 -12.27
N GLN A 91 17.24 17.51 -13.35
CA GLN A 91 16.43 18.03 -14.46
C GLN A 91 16.14 16.95 -15.52
N ASN A 92 16.75 15.78 -15.42
CA ASN A 92 16.60 14.72 -16.41
C ASN A 92 15.14 14.20 -16.43
N PRO A 93 14.42 14.32 -17.56
CA PRO A 93 13.01 13.91 -17.64
C PRO A 93 12.79 12.41 -17.54
N LEU A 94 13.85 11.60 -17.67
CA LEU A 94 13.80 10.15 -17.45
C LEU A 94 13.94 9.79 -15.96
N GLY A 95 14.35 10.73 -15.11
CA GLY A 95 14.55 10.49 -13.70
C GLY A 95 15.77 9.61 -13.39
N SER A 96 15.76 8.99 -12.20
CA SER A 96 16.87 8.17 -11.72
C SER A 96 16.87 6.72 -12.20
N ARG A 97 15.76 6.24 -12.78
CA ARG A 97 15.58 4.84 -13.19
C ARG A 97 14.78 4.74 -14.49
N TRP A 98 15.17 3.80 -15.34
CA TRP A 98 14.48 3.45 -16.57
C TRP A 98 14.28 1.93 -16.66
N MET A 99 13.08 1.51 -17.01
CA MET A 99 12.72 0.12 -17.33
C MET A 99 12.06 0.08 -18.71
N GLY A 100 12.80 -0.33 -19.74
CA GLY A 100 12.30 -0.38 -21.11
C GLY A 100 11.46 -1.62 -21.34
N PHE A 101 10.32 -1.46 -22.03
CA PHE A 101 9.42 -2.57 -22.37
C PHE A 101 9.09 -2.66 -23.87
N LYS A 102 9.43 -1.62 -24.64
CA LYS A 102 9.34 -1.58 -26.11
C LYS A 102 10.38 -0.57 -26.63
N ALA A 103 10.83 -0.72 -27.88
CA ALA A 103 11.74 0.26 -28.50
C ALA A 103 11.21 1.70 -28.32
N HIS A 104 12.02 2.56 -27.67
CA HIS A 104 11.68 3.95 -27.30
C HIS A 104 10.58 4.15 -26.24
N TYR A 105 10.07 3.09 -25.60
CA TYR A 105 9.11 3.19 -24.50
C TYR A 105 9.63 2.52 -23.22
N GLY A 106 9.41 3.19 -22.10
CA GLY A 106 9.79 2.69 -20.79
C GLY A 106 8.89 3.19 -19.68
N ILE A 107 8.96 2.49 -18.56
CA ILE A 107 8.50 2.93 -17.25
C ILE A 107 9.70 3.61 -16.60
N HIS A 108 9.57 4.87 -16.21
CA HIS A 108 10.72 5.65 -15.74
C HIS A 108 10.34 6.67 -14.68
N GLY A 109 11.35 7.26 -14.04
CA GLY A 109 11.19 8.36 -13.10
C GLY A 109 10.71 9.65 -13.76
N ASN A 110 10.87 10.79 -13.10
CA ASN A 110 10.36 12.04 -13.61
C ASN A 110 10.96 13.25 -12.88
N SER A 111 11.44 14.24 -13.64
CA SER A 111 11.84 15.54 -13.08
C SER A 111 10.68 16.52 -12.84
N ALA A 112 9.45 16.18 -13.27
CA ALA A 112 8.25 17.00 -13.09
C ALA A 112 7.14 16.25 -12.31
N PRO A 113 7.27 16.06 -10.98
CA PRO A 113 6.34 15.28 -10.16
C PRO A 113 4.86 15.66 -10.30
N SER A 114 4.56 16.93 -10.60
CA SER A 114 3.20 17.42 -10.83
C SER A 114 2.51 16.81 -12.06
N SER A 115 3.25 16.20 -12.98
CA SER A 115 2.64 15.51 -14.13
C SER A 115 2.06 14.13 -13.79
N ILE A 116 2.43 13.56 -12.64
CA ILE A 116 1.94 12.24 -12.24
C ILE A 116 0.43 12.30 -11.99
N GLY A 117 -0.30 11.31 -12.48
CA GLY A 117 -1.78 11.32 -12.47
C GLY A 117 -2.40 12.09 -13.63
N THR A 118 -1.64 12.43 -14.68
CA THR A 118 -2.14 13.14 -15.88
C THR A 118 -1.71 12.47 -17.21
N PHE A 119 -2.31 12.91 -18.31
CA PHE A 119 -1.91 12.56 -19.68
C PHE A 119 -0.85 13.56 -20.17
N ALA A 120 0.43 13.30 -19.86
CA ALA A 120 1.50 14.27 -20.05
C ALA A 120 2.67 13.78 -20.92
N SER A 121 2.83 12.48 -21.11
CA SER A 121 4.04 11.92 -21.69
C SER A 121 3.95 11.79 -23.22
N GLY A 122 5.11 11.50 -23.84
CA GLY A 122 5.21 11.09 -25.25
C GLY A 122 4.85 9.62 -25.49
N GLY A 123 4.17 8.95 -24.56
CA GLY A 123 3.79 7.54 -24.62
C GLY A 123 4.45 6.66 -23.56
N CYS A 124 5.57 7.09 -22.97
CA CYS A 124 6.20 6.42 -21.82
C CYS A 124 5.34 6.50 -20.55
N ILE A 125 5.61 5.65 -19.57
CA ILE A 125 4.97 5.67 -18.27
C ILE A 125 5.90 6.38 -17.28
N ARG A 126 5.45 7.52 -16.74
CA ARG A 126 6.22 8.28 -15.73
C ARG A 126 5.72 7.92 -14.34
N MET A 127 6.64 7.79 -13.40
CA MET A 127 6.38 7.56 -11.98
C MET A 127 7.03 8.66 -11.13
N TYR A 128 6.65 8.75 -9.85
CA TYR A 128 7.45 9.51 -8.89
C TYR A 128 8.83 8.85 -8.71
N GLU A 129 9.86 9.63 -8.40
CA GLU A 129 11.24 9.12 -8.22
C GLU A 129 11.32 8.00 -7.18
N ARG A 130 10.64 8.15 -6.05
CA ARG A 130 10.57 7.13 -5.00
C ARG A 130 9.94 5.83 -5.53
N ASP A 131 8.82 5.95 -6.25
CA ASP A 131 8.07 4.80 -6.74
C ASP A 131 8.85 4.03 -7.81
N ILE A 132 9.55 4.73 -8.72
CA ILE A 132 10.36 4.05 -9.73
C ILE A 132 11.57 3.35 -9.10
N GLN A 133 12.20 3.93 -8.08
CA GLN A 133 13.33 3.30 -7.39
C GLN A 133 12.89 1.99 -6.72
N GLU A 134 11.76 2.02 -6.01
CA GLU A 134 11.20 0.84 -5.35
C GLU A 134 10.86 -0.29 -6.35
N ILE A 135 10.04 0.00 -7.36
CA ILE A 135 9.66 -1.05 -8.33
C ILE A 135 10.87 -1.55 -9.13
N PHE A 136 11.83 -0.67 -9.43
CA PHE A 136 13.06 -1.05 -10.11
C PHE A 136 13.86 -2.06 -9.30
N ASP A 137 13.92 -1.95 -7.98
CA ASP A 137 14.66 -2.91 -7.16
C ASP A 137 13.91 -4.24 -7.01
N ILE A 138 12.57 -4.23 -7.09
CA ILE A 138 11.72 -5.41 -6.95
C ILE A 138 11.66 -6.27 -8.23
N VAL A 139 11.45 -5.65 -9.41
CA VAL A 139 11.09 -6.42 -10.62
C VAL A 139 12.32 -6.79 -11.46
N PRO A 140 12.52 -8.08 -11.79
CA PRO A 140 13.62 -8.50 -12.67
C PRO A 140 13.35 -8.18 -14.15
N LYS A 141 14.39 -8.25 -14.99
CA LYS A 141 14.20 -8.31 -16.45
C LYS A 141 13.34 -9.54 -16.80
N GLY A 142 12.57 -9.45 -17.88
CA GLY A 142 11.62 -10.49 -18.28
C GLY A 142 10.24 -10.38 -17.62
N THR A 143 10.09 -9.57 -16.56
CA THR A 143 8.78 -9.31 -15.90
C THR A 143 7.73 -8.89 -16.93
N PRO A 144 6.58 -9.60 -17.03
CA PRO A 144 5.47 -9.21 -17.88
C PRO A 144 4.93 -7.82 -17.54
N VAL A 145 4.62 -7.06 -18.58
CA VAL A 145 3.98 -5.74 -18.50
C VAL A 145 2.74 -5.76 -19.39
N HIS A 146 1.57 -5.83 -18.76
CA HIS A 146 0.27 -5.75 -19.42
C HIS A 146 -0.23 -4.31 -19.41
N ILE A 147 -0.37 -3.70 -20.58
CA ILE A 147 -0.91 -2.34 -20.70
C ILE A 147 -2.29 -2.42 -21.35
N LYS A 148 -3.30 -1.96 -20.62
CA LYS A 148 -4.71 -2.01 -21.02
C LYS A 148 -5.38 -0.65 -21.01
N TYR A 149 -6.56 -0.61 -21.62
CA TYR A 149 -7.38 0.59 -21.76
C TYR A 149 -8.82 0.27 -21.34
N ASP A 150 -8.99 0.01 -20.04
CA ASP A 150 -10.28 -0.34 -19.47
C ASP A 150 -10.92 0.91 -18.90
N LEU A 151 -12.07 1.28 -19.47
CA LEU A 151 -12.84 2.45 -19.05
C LEU A 151 -13.72 2.19 -17.84
N ILE A 152 -13.98 0.94 -17.50
CA ILE A 152 -14.85 0.56 -16.38
C ILE A 152 -14.05 -0.27 -15.39
N GLU A 153 -14.07 0.14 -14.13
CA GLU A 153 -13.49 -0.58 -13.00
C GLU A 153 -14.61 -0.91 -12.02
N VAL A 154 -14.77 -2.19 -11.68
CA VAL A 154 -15.69 -2.64 -10.64
C VAL A 154 -14.93 -2.63 -9.33
N VAL A 155 -15.48 -1.97 -8.30
CA VAL A 155 -14.86 -1.91 -6.98
C VAL A 155 -15.92 -2.23 -5.93
N SER A 156 -15.65 -3.21 -5.08
CA SER A 156 -16.49 -3.50 -3.92
C SER A 156 -16.03 -2.71 -2.70
N ASP A 157 -16.93 -2.51 -1.76
CA ASP A 157 -16.58 -1.82 -0.52
C ASP A 157 -15.67 -2.69 0.36
N ILE A 158 -15.27 -2.19 1.54
CA ILE A 158 -14.31 -2.89 2.41
C ILE A 158 -14.77 -4.27 2.88
N ASP A 159 -16.07 -4.58 2.78
CA ASP A 159 -16.63 -5.88 3.14
C ASP A 159 -16.82 -6.81 1.94
N GLY A 160 -16.47 -6.35 0.74
CA GLY A 160 -16.67 -7.08 -0.51
C GLY A 160 -18.12 -7.06 -1.00
N GLU A 161 -18.98 -6.32 -0.33
CA GLU A 161 -20.40 -6.16 -0.65
C GLU A 161 -20.62 -4.91 -1.53
N GLU A 162 -21.82 -4.81 -2.09
CA GLU A 162 -22.32 -3.63 -2.82
C GLU A 162 -21.30 -3.03 -3.82
N PRO A 163 -20.98 -3.75 -4.91
CA PRO A 163 -20.02 -3.26 -5.89
C PRO A 163 -20.52 -1.98 -6.56
N ILE A 164 -19.59 -1.08 -6.84
CA ILE A 164 -19.82 0.12 -7.63
C ILE A 164 -19.06 0.04 -8.95
N LEU A 165 -19.52 0.78 -9.95
CA LEU A 165 -18.77 0.98 -11.18
C LEU A 165 -18.08 2.35 -11.16
N ILE A 166 -16.78 2.37 -11.35
CA ILE A 166 -16.02 3.58 -11.66
C ILE A 166 -15.80 3.63 -13.16
N ILE A 167 -16.25 4.70 -13.79
CA ILE A 167 -16.09 4.91 -15.22
C ILE A 167 -15.13 6.06 -15.46
N TYR A 168 -14.13 5.78 -16.27
CA TYR A 168 -13.14 6.74 -16.69
C TYR A 168 -13.52 7.39 -18.03
N PRO A 169 -13.09 8.65 -18.25
CA PRO A 169 -13.21 9.28 -19.56
C PRO A 169 -12.44 8.52 -20.64
N ASP A 170 -12.97 8.53 -21.85
CA ASP A 170 -12.31 7.93 -23.00
C ASP A 170 -11.28 8.89 -23.63
N TYR A 171 -10.18 9.10 -22.92
CA TYR A 171 -9.11 10.03 -23.31
C TYR A 171 -8.47 9.78 -24.68
N TYR A 172 -8.51 8.56 -25.20
CA TYR A 172 -7.95 8.14 -26.50
C TYR A 172 -9.01 7.93 -27.57
N ASN A 173 -10.30 8.18 -27.27
CA ASN A 173 -11.43 7.95 -28.17
C ASN A 173 -11.43 6.53 -28.76
N LYS A 174 -11.25 5.52 -27.89
CA LYS A 174 -11.21 4.09 -28.28
C LYS A 174 -12.54 3.37 -28.11
N ALA A 175 -13.46 3.89 -27.29
CA ALA A 175 -14.77 3.29 -27.11
C ALA A 175 -15.72 3.67 -28.26
N CYS A 176 -16.17 2.67 -29.01
CA CYS A 176 -17.19 2.86 -30.05
C CYS A 176 -18.56 3.23 -29.45
N ASN A 177 -18.92 2.64 -28.30
CA ASN A 177 -20.16 2.93 -27.60
C ASN A 177 -20.03 2.70 -26.08
N ILE A 178 -19.65 3.76 -25.36
CA ILE A 178 -19.49 3.68 -23.90
C ILE A 178 -20.80 3.38 -23.17
N LYS A 179 -21.94 3.83 -23.71
CA LYS A 179 -23.27 3.57 -23.13
C LYS A 179 -23.55 2.07 -23.07
N GLU A 180 -23.28 1.37 -24.16
CA GLU A 180 -23.50 -0.08 -24.23
C GLU A 180 -22.52 -0.86 -23.36
N LEU A 181 -21.26 -0.43 -23.29
CA LEU A 181 -20.27 -1.03 -22.40
C LEU A 181 -20.71 -0.96 -20.92
N ILE A 182 -21.26 0.19 -20.50
CA ILE A 182 -21.81 0.37 -19.16
C ILE A 182 -23.00 -0.57 -18.93
N ARG A 183 -23.94 -0.64 -19.88
CA ARG A 183 -25.10 -1.54 -19.76
C ARG A 183 -24.69 -3.00 -19.62
N GLN A 184 -23.72 -3.45 -20.41
CA GLN A 184 -23.20 -4.81 -20.32
C GLN A 184 -22.61 -5.08 -18.93
N LYS A 185 -21.79 -4.17 -18.39
CA LYS A 185 -21.25 -4.31 -17.03
C LYS A 185 -22.32 -4.29 -15.94
N LEU A 186 -23.33 -3.43 -16.05
CA LEU A 186 -24.45 -3.41 -15.11
C LEU A 186 -25.25 -4.72 -15.14
N LYS A 187 -25.43 -5.33 -16.32
CA LYS A 187 -26.08 -6.64 -16.45
C LYS A 187 -25.24 -7.76 -15.82
N GLU A 188 -23.93 -7.78 -16.07
CA GLU A 188 -23.01 -8.75 -15.45
C GLU A 188 -23.07 -8.71 -13.91
N LEU A 189 -23.27 -7.52 -13.33
CA LEU A 189 -23.34 -7.31 -11.88
C LEU A 189 -24.75 -7.42 -11.29
N ASN A 190 -25.77 -7.72 -12.11
CA ASN A 190 -27.19 -7.68 -11.71
C ASN A 190 -27.68 -6.31 -11.18
N MET A 191 -27.00 -5.21 -11.52
CA MET A 191 -27.32 -3.83 -11.10
C MET A 191 -28.13 -3.04 -12.15
N TYR A 192 -28.51 -3.67 -13.27
CA TYR A 192 -29.14 -2.99 -14.40
C TYR A 192 -30.41 -2.20 -14.04
N ASN A 193 -31.19 -2.69 -13.07
CA ASN A 193 -32.46 -2.07 -12.68
C ASN A 193 -32.28 -0.86 -11.74
N GLU A 194 -31.06 -0.58 -11.29
CA GLU A 194 -30.78 0.53 -10.35
C GLU A 194 -30.65 1.89 -11.06
N ILE A 195 -30.55 1.92 -12.40
CA ILE A 195 -30.25 3.14 -13.16
C ILE A 195 -31.27 3.33 -14.28
N SER A 196 -31.91 4.50 -14.31
CA SER A 196 -32.80 4.88 -15.42
C SER A 196 -32.04 5.22 -16.70
N GLU A 197 -32.64 4.97 -17.86
CA GLU A 197 -32.06 5.31 -19.17
C GLU A 197 -31.74 6.82 -19.30
N LYS A 198 -32.60 7.69 -18.74
CA LYS A 198 -32.38 9.14 -18.70
C LYS A 198 -31.11 9.50 -17.93
N ARG A 199 -30.85 8.82 -16.81
CA ARG A 199 -29.66 9.01 -16.00
C ARG A 199 -28.40 8.56 -16.73
N LEU A 200 -28.47 7.41 -17.39
CA LEU A 200 -27.37 6.89 -18.21
C LEU A 200 -26.99 7.89 -19.33
N GLU A 201 -27.97 8.53 -19.97
CA GLU A 201 -27.73 9.57 -20.97
C GLU A 201 -27.07 10.83 -20.41
N GLN A 202 -27.50 11.31 -19.24
CA GLN A 202 -26.88 12.47 -18.59
C GLN A 202 -25.41 12.20 -18.26
N ILE A 203 -25.13 11.01 -17.72
CA ILE A 203 -23.78 10.61 -17.29
C ILE A 203 -22.83 10.44 -18.47
N THR A 204 -23.29 9.87 -19.59
CA THR A 204 -22.45 9.79 -20.81
C THR A 204 -22.05 11.16 -21.36
N LYS A 205 -22.84 12.21 -21.14
CA LYS A 205 -22.48 13.59 -21.50
C LYS A 205 -21.45 14.20 -20.56
N LEU A 206 -21.47 13.82 -19.27
CA LEU A 206 -20.57 14.32 -18.22
C LEU A 206 -19.17 13.69 -18.27
N ASN A 207 -19.03 12.47 -18.80
CA ASN A 207 -17.78 11.69 -18.77
C ASN A 207 -16.66 12.19 -19.71
N ARG A 208 -16.63 13.48 -20.06
CA ARG A 208 -15.59 13.99 -20.97
C ARG A 208 -14.25 14.18 -20.27
N ASP A 209 -14.26 14.57 -18.98
CA ASP A 209 -13.02 14.96 -18.28
C ASP A 209 -12.84 14.35 -16.87
N LYS A 210 -13.92 13.90 -16.22
CA LYS A 210 -13.91 13.39 -14.84
C LYS A 210 -14.44 11.96 -14.77
N ARG A 211 -13.90 11.17 -13.84
CA ARG A 211 -14.46 9.84 -13.54
C ARG A 211 -15.86 9.98 -12.96
N ILE A 212 -16.72 9.02 -13.27
CA ILE A 212 -18.09 8.93 -12.76
C ILE A 212 -18.23 7.65 -11.96
N VAL A 213 -19.02 7.69 -10.90
CA VAL A 213 -19.35 6.51 -10.11
C VAL A 213 -20.81 6.15 -10.36
N PHE A 214 -21.09 4.87 -10.55
CA PHE A 214 -22.43 4.33 -10.48
C PHE A 214 -22.57 3.47 -9.24
N SER A 215 -23.53 3.84 -8.42
CA SER A 215 -23.83 3.20 -7.15
C SER A 215 -25.26 3.53 -6.73
N SER A 216 -25.83 2.70 -5.87
CA SER A 216 -27.20 2.88 -5.34
C SER A 216 -27.37 4.18 -4.55
N ASN A 217 -26.32 4.63 -3.84
CA ASN A 217 -26.24 5.94 -3.19
C ASN A 217 -24.89 6.61 -3.49
N LEU A 218 -24.66 7.83 -2.96
CA LEU A 218 -23.37 8.50 -3.07
C LEU A 218 -22.22 7.62 -2.56
N ALA A 219 -21.18 7.47 -3.38
CA ALA A 219 -20.00 6.71 -3.02
C ALA A 219 -18.99 7.60 -2.31
N PHE A 220 -18.57 7.19 -1.12
CA PHE A 220 -17.55 7.84 -0.32
C PHE A 220 -16.17 7.25 -0.59
N PHE A 221 -15.21 8.13 -0.87
CA PHE A 221 -13.81 7.83 -1.14
C PHE A 221 -12.92 8.57 -0.15
N ILE A 222 -11.84 7.91 0.27
CA ILE A 222 -10.72 8.57 0.94
C ILE A 222 -9.48 8.33 0.10
N ASN A 223 -8.82 9.41 -0.33
CA ASN A 223 -7.62 9.37 -1.15
C ASN A 223 -7.75 8.44 -2.38
N LYS A 224 -8.86 8.60 -3.12
CA LYS A 224 -9.25 7.82 -4.30
C LYS A 224 -9.51 6.33 -4.05
N LYS A 225 -9.41 5.85 -2.81
CA LYS A 225 -9.83 4.51 -2.42
C LYS A 225 -11.31 4.55 -2.07
N TYR A 226 -12.09 3.69 -2.71
CA TYR A 226 -13.49 3.52 -2.39
C TYR A 226 -13.63 2.94 -0.98
N ILE A 227 -14.49 3.55 -0.17
CA ILE A 227 -14.76 3.13 1.21
C ILE A 227 -16.11 2.46 1.32
N THR A 228 -17.18 3.15 0.87
CA THR A 228 -18.55 2.66 0.93
C THR A 228 -19.50 3.57 0.15
N ASN A 229 -20.61 3.03 -0.34
CA ASN A 229 -21.80 3.73 -0.82
C ASN A 229 -22.93 3.70 0.23
N ASP A 230 -22.69 3.20 1.44
CA ASP A 230 -23.64 3.26 2.56
C ASP A 230 -23.59 4.66 3.21
N VAL A 231 -24.16 5.62 2.47
CA VAL A 231 -24.20 7.05 2.80
C VAL A 231 -25.66 7.50 2.92
N LYS A 232 -26.00 8.13 4.04
CA LYS A 232 -27.34 8.68 4.29
C LYS A 232 -27.31 10.20 4.16
N ILE A 233 -28.38 10.78 3.62
CA ILE A 233 -28.58 12.23 3.53
C ILE A 233 -29.81 12.57 4.36
N ILE A 234 -29.63 13.34 5.43
CA ILE A 234 -30.69 13.72 6.38
C ILE A 234 -30.59 15.21 6.60
N ASP A 235 -31.67 15.94 6.32
CA ASP A 235 -31.74 17.40 6.43
C ASP A 235 -30.58 18.12 5.73
N GLY A 236 -30.14 17.57 4.59
CA GLY A 236 -29.03 18.10 3.79
C GLY A 236 -27.62 17.77 4.31
N ALA A 237 -27.50 17.14 5.49
CA ALA A 237 -26.23 16.64 6.03
C ALA A 237 -25.95 15.20 5.55
N TYR A 238 -24.67 14.89 5.35
CA TYR A 238 -24.20 13.58 4.89
C TYR A 238 -23.67 12.77 6.06
N TYR A 239 -24.04 11.50 6.11
CA TYR A 239 -23.67 10.57 7.16
C TYR A 239 -23.06 9.32 6.55
N ILE A 240 -21.90 8.92 7.05
CA ILE A 240 -21.13 7.77 6.56
C ILE A 240 -21.24 6.63 7.55
N ASN A 241 -21.40 5.40 7.04
CA ASN A 241 -21.40 4.20 7.86
C ASN A 241 -20.12 4.11 8.71
N LEU A 242 -20.30 4.08 10.04
CA LEU A 242 -19.22 4.14 11.01
C LEU A 242 -18.35 2.87 10.99
N ASN A 243 -18.94 1.70 10.76
CA ASN A 243 -18.22 0.44 10.69
C ASN A 243 -17.26 0.41 9.47
N LYS A 244 -17.72 0.91 8.32
CA LYS A 244 -16.88 0.99 7.10
C LYS A 244 -15.70 1.95 7.33
N LEU A 245 -15.93 3.09 8.01
CA LEU A 245 -14.88 4.01 8.42
C LEU A 245 -13.90 3.37 9.42
N ALA A 246 -14.41 2.68 10.44
CA ALA A 246 -13.61 1.99 11.46
C ALA A 246 -12.68 0.96 10.84
N LYS A 247 -13.18 0.15 9.89
CA LYS A 247 -12.39 -0.84 9.14
C LYS A 247 -11.31 -0.18 8.30
N TRP A 248 -11.59 0.94 7.63
CA TRP A 248 -10.58 1.66 6.85
C TRP A 248 -9.48 2.25 7.74
N LEU A 249 -9.86 2.86 8.86
CA LEU A 249 -8.91 3.35 9.87
C LEU A 249 -8.21 2.21 10.61
N ASN A 250 -8.78 1.00 10.58
CA ASN A 250 -8.37 -0.17 11.35
C ASN A 250 -8.26 0.16 12.86
N ILE A 251 -9.25 0.87 13.38
CA ILE A 251 -9.38 1.22 14.81
C ILE A 251 -10.69 0.70 15.36
N ASP A 252 -10.70 0.37 16.64
CA ASP A 252 -11.93 0.14 17.39
C ASP A 252 -12.58 1.49 17.69
N ILE A 253 -13.88 1.58 17.39
CA ILE A 253 -14.69 2.77 17.67
C ILE A 253 -15.81 2.35 18.60
N PRO A 254 -15.62 2.43 19.93
CA PRO A 254 -16.65 2.06 20.87
C PRO A 254 -17.79 3.07 20.84
N ILE A 255 -19.00 2.54 20.98
CA ILE A 255 -20.24 3.29 21.13
C ILE A 255 -20.47 3.54 22.62
N ALA A 256 -20.77 4.78 22.99
CA ALA A 256 -20.85 5.25 24.37
C ALA A 256 -22.13 6.08 24.62
N TYR A 257 -22.44 6.29 25.90
CA TYR A 257 -23.53 7.13 26.40
C TYR A 257 -24.88 6.81 25.74
N ASN A 258 -25.41 5.61 26.01
CA ASN A 258 -26.69 5.14 25.48
C ASN A 258 -26.76 5.24 23.94
N GLU A 259 -25.68 4.82 23.27
CA GLU A 259 -25.60 4.73 21.82
C GLU A 259 -25.64 6.05 21.05
N LYS A 260 -25.45 7.18 21.75
CA LYS A 260 -25.47 8.51 21.15
C LYS A 260 -24.12 8.98 20.61
N TYR A 261 -23.02 8.40 21.09
CA TYR A 261 -21.69 8.86 20.73
C TYR A 261 -20.77 7.71 20.33
N ALA A 262 -19.94 7.96 19.33
CA ALA A 262 -18.77 7.16 19.00
C ALA A 262 -17.52 7.81 19.59
N CYS A 263 -16.64 7.03 20.22
CA CYS A 263 -15.31 7.49 20.59
C CYS A 263 -14.34 7.22 19.44
N VAL A 264 -14.11 8.23 18.60
CA VAL A 264 -13.21 8.15 17.45
C VAL A 264 -11.91 8.85 17.82
N MET A 265 -10.82 8.09 17.93
CA MET A 265 -9.49 8.63 18.28
C MET A 265 -9.49 9.46 19.57
N GLY A 266 -10.22 9.02 20.60
CA GLY A 266 -10.33 9.71 21.89
C GLY A 266 -11.27 10.92 21.90
N LYS A 267 -11.97 11.21 20.80
CA LYS A 267 -12.99 12.25 20.73
C LYS A 267 -14.39 11.63 20.66
N PHE A 268 -15.31 12.14 21.45
CA PHE A 268 -16.73 11.76 21.39
C PHE A 268 -17.44 12.53 20.30
N ILE A 269 -18.16 11.81 19.44
CA ILE A 269 -18.82 12.37 18.26
C ILE A 269 -20.22 11.80 18.18
N ASN A 270 -21.18 12.65 17.87
CA ASN A 270 -22.57 12.25 17.71
C ASN A 270 -22.71 11.18 16.64
N THR A 271 -23.47 10.14 16.98
CA THR A 271 -23.90 9.09 16.05
C THR A 271 -25.39 9.15 15.82
N ILE A 272 -25.81 8.71 14.64
CA ILE A 272 -27.20 8.36 14.36
C ILE A 272 -27.28 6.85 14.13
N TYR A 273 -28.39 6.25 14.55
CA TYR A 273 -28.63 4.81 14.41
C TYR A 273 -29.83 4.58 13.49
N ILE A 274 -29.59 3.94 12.34
CA ILE A 274 -30.56 3.73 11.26
C ILE A 274 -30.31 2.34 10.68
N ASP A 275 -31.36 1.56 10.42
CA ASP A 275 -31.26 0.23 9.78
C ASP A 275 -30.24 -0.71 10.46
N ASN A 276 -30.21 -0.71 11.80
CA ASN A 276 -29.23 -1.45 12.62
C ASN A 276 -27.76 -1.10 12.41
N LYS A 277 -27.47 0.12 11.93
CA LYS A 277 -26.12 0.61 11.65
C LYS A 277 -25.93 2.00 12.27
N TYR A 278 -24.71 2.26 12.75
CA TYR A 278 -24.31 3.59 13.19
C TYR A 278 -23.71 4.39 12.06
N TYR A 279 -24.05 5.67 12.01
CA TYR A 279 -23.48 6.62 11.08
C TYR A 279 -22.95 7.85 11.82
N ILE A 280 -21.93 8.47 11.22
CA ILE A 280 -21.29 9.68 11.71
C ILE A 280 -21.35 10.76 10.63
N ALA A 281 -21.52 12.01 11.04
CA ALA A 281 -21.58 13.13 10.10
C ALA A 281 -20.24 13.30 9.37
N LEU A 282 -20.30 13.48 8.05
CA LEU A 282 -19.14 13.65 7.19
C LEU A 282 -18.26 14.85 7.59
N LEU A 283 -18.89 15.93 8.06
CA LEU A 283 -18.16 17.11 8.54
C LEU A 283 -17.37 16.81 9.82
N ASP A 284 -17.86 15.91 10.69
CA ASP A 284 -17.11 15.49 11.87
C ASP A 284 -15.94 14.60 11.48
N ILE A 285 -16.11 13.71 10.49
CA ILE A 285 -14.99 12.97 9.89
C ILE A 285 -13.92 13.94 9.37
N GLN A 286 -14.31 14.97 8.62
CA GLN A 286 -13.36 15.97 8.10
C GLN A 286 -12.66 16.74 9.23
N ARG A 287 -13.37 17.11 10.31
CA ARG A 287 -12.75 17.78 11.47
C ARG A 287 -11.76 16.88 12.20
N LEU A 288 -12.02 15.58 12.26
CA LEU A 288 -11.14 14.59 12.89
C LEU A 288 -9.89 14.32 12.06
N LEU A 289 -10.12 13.96 10.79
CA LEU A 289 -9.10 13.44 9.89
C LEU A 289 -8.43 14.55 9.08
N GLY A 290 -8.94 15.78 9.15
CA GLY A 290 -8.50 16.91 8.35
C GLY A 290 -8.75 16.69 6.86
N GLY A 291 -7.99 17.39 6.03
CA GLY A 291 -8.04 17.23 4.57
C GLY A 291 -9.12 18.05 3.88
N GLN A 292 -9.15 17.92 2.56
CA GLN A 292 -10.06 18.61 1.67
C GLN A 292 -11.21 17.68 1.30
N LEU A 293 -12.43 18.14 1.54
CA LEU A 293 -13.66 17.45 1.17
C LEU A 293 -14.22 18.03 -0.13
N ASP A 294 -14.53 17.16 -1.09
CA ASP A 294 -15.24 17.49 -2.33
C ASP A 294 -16.48 16.61 -2.45
N ILE A 295 -17.65 17.24 -2.65
CA ILE A 295 -18.94 16.55 -2.77
C ILE A 295 -19.50 16.88 -4.15
N ASN A 296 -19.66 15.86 -4.98
CA ASN A 296 -20.20 16.01 -6.32
C ASN A 296 -21.39 15.07 -6.54
N ARG A 297 -22.59 15.64 -6.49
CA ARG A 297 -23.85 14.90 -6.67
C ARG A 297 -24.04 14.40 -8.10
N ASP A 298 -23.57 15.15 -9.09
CA ASP A 298 -23.69 14.77 -10.51
C ASP A 298 -22.81 13.56 -10.86
N LEU A 299 -21.66 13.43 -10.18
CA LEU A 299 -20.72 12.32 -10.34
C LEU A 299 -20.93 11.18 -9.33
N GLU A 300 -21.97 11.29 -8.50
CA GLU A 300 -22.31 10.38 -7.39
C GLU A 300 -21.18 10.09 -6.40
N LEU A 301 -20.31 11.07 -6.13
CA LEU A 301 -19.12 10.84 -5.32
C LEU A 301 -18.89 11.91 -4.26
N ILE A 302 -18.33 11.44 -3.14
CA ILE A 302 -17.76 12.24 -2.06
C ILE A 302 -16.29 11.82 -1.94
N GLU A 303 -15.37 12.77 -2.05
CA GLU A 303 -13.93 12.52 -1.95
C GLU A 303 -13.35 13.31 -0.77
N LEU A 304 -12.76 12.58 0.19
CA LEU A 304 -11.92 13.15 1.24
C LEU A 304 -10.45 12.94 0.88
N SER A 305 -9.76 14.01 0.51
CA SER A 305 -8.33 14.01 0.23
C SER A 305 -7.54 14.48 1.44
N MET A 306 -6.77 13.58 2.05
CA MET A 306 -6.00 13.83 3.27
C MET A 306 -4.64 13.12 3.22
N ASN A 307 -3.69 13.55 4.07
CA ASN A 307 -2.53 12.71 4.34
C ASN A 307 -2.89 11.73 5.45
N ALA A 308 -2.44 10.48 5.35
CA ALA A 308 -2.66 9.49 6.39
C ALA A 308 -1.38 8.73 6.71
N VAL A 309 -1.08 8.59 7.99
CA VAL A 309 -0.02 7.73 8.51
C VAL A 309 -0.69 6.57 9.24
N PHE A 310 -0.26 5.37 8.94
CA PHE A 310 -0.64 4.14 9.61
C PHE A 310 0.59 3.58 10.32
N LEU A 311 0.41 3.04 11.51
CA LEU A 311 1.41 2.27 12.23
C LEU A 311 0.91 0.84 12.37
N ASN A 312 1.65 -0.13 11.84
CA ASN A 312 1.23 -1.55 11.79
C ASN A 312 -0.21 -1.70 11.26
N ASN A 313 -0.50 -0.99 10.16
CA ASN A 313 -1.80 -0.90 9.49
C ASN A 313 -2.95 -0.26 10.28
N ARG A 314 -2.71 0.28 11.48
CA ARG A 314 -3.71 1.05 12.25
C ARG A 314 -3.48 2.55 12.04
N TYR A 315 -4.54 3.31 11.75
CA TYR A 315 -4.43 4.74 11.53
C TYR A 315 -3.84 5.41 12.77
N LEU A 316 -2.81 6.22 12.54
CA LEU A 316 -2.07 6.90 13.58
C LEU A 316 -2.37 8.41 13.57
N THR A 317 -2.14 9.07 12.43
CA THR A 317 -2.25 10.52 12.34
C THR A 317 -2.33 11.01 10.89
N ASN A 318 -2.80 12.23 10.69
CA ASN A 318 -2.71 12.99 9.44
C ASN A 318 -1.58 14.03 9.46
N GLN A 319 -0.87 14.17 10.59
CA GLN A 319 0.20 15.16 10.81
C GLN A 319 1.50 14.70 10.16
N ILE A 320 1.55 14.80 8.83
CA ILE A 320 2.70 14.47 8.02
C ILE A 320 2.88 15.50 6.90
N LEU A 321 4.12 15.95 6.72
CA LEU A 321 4.54 16.89 5.69
C LEU A 321 5.25 16.14 4.57
N ASP A 322 5.14 16.64 3.34
CA ASP A 322 5.91 16.16 2.18
C ASP A 322 5.79 14.64 1.92
N ILE A 323 4.61 14.06 2.16
CA ILE A 323 4.39 12.60 2.14
C ILE A 323 4.82 11.91 0.82
N THR A 324 4.80 12.63 -0.29
CA THR A 324 5.10 12.11 -1.63
C THR A 324 6.59 12.12 -1.97
N THR A 325 7.40 12.94 -1.29
CA THR A 325 8.81 13.16 -1.64
C THR A 325 9.70 12.81 -0.47
N ASN A 326 9.74 13.64 0.57
CA ASN A 326 10.55 13.45 1.76
C ASN A 326 9.67 13.55 3.03
N PRO A 327 8.99 12.46 3.40
CA PRO A 327 7.95 12.48 4.42
C PRO A 327 8.53 12.87 5.78
N LYS A 328 7.93 13.87 6.44
CA LYS A 328 8.28 14.27 7.81
C LYS A 328 7.09 14.07 8.74
N ILE A 329 7.30 13.39 9.86
CA ILE A 329 6.25 13.08 10.83
C ILE A 329 6.41 13.88 12.12
N SER A 330 5.30 14.25 12.74
CA SER A 330 5.27 14.82 14.09
C SER A 330 5.90 13.84 15.08
N LEU A 331 6.94 14.29 15.80
CA LEU A 331 7.58 13.49 16.86
C LEU A 331 6.59 13.20 17.99
N LEU A 332 5.68 14.13 18.30
CA LEU A 332 4.62 13.93 19.29
C LEU A 332 3.68 12.79 18.90
N ALA A 333 3.38 12.64 17.60
CA ALA A 333 2.46 11.60 17.13
C ALA A 333 3.06 10.19 17.23
N ILE A 334 4.39 10.07 17.10
CA ILE A 334 5.07 8.79 16.92
C ILE A 334 5.91 8.36 18.14
N SER A 335 6.31 9.31 19.00
CA SER A 335 7.24 9.06 20.12
C SER A 335 6.73 8.05 21.14
N GLN A 336 5.43 8.03 21.42
CA GLN A 336 4.84 7.07 22.38
C GLN A 336 4.82 5.62 21.86
N TYR A 337 4.96 5.43 20.55
CA TYR A 337 4.91 4.11 19.90
C TYR A 337 6.28 3.60 19.45
N LEU A 338 7.19 4.52 19.19
CA LEU A 338 8.60 4.23 18.98
C LEU A 338 9.35 4.27 20.30
N ASP A 339 10.50 3.63 20.39
CA ASP A 339 11.31 3.66 21.62
C ASP A 339 12.11 4.98 21.67
N ILE A 340 11.38 6.09 21.64
CA ILE A 340 11.89 7.47 21.61
C ILE A 340 11.68 8.09 22.99
N GLY A 341 12.78 8.36 23.69
CA GLY A 341 12.78 9.10 24.94
C GLY A 341 12.63 10.61 24.72
N ILE A 342 12.09 11.30 25.72
CA ILE A 342 11.96 12.76 25.75
C ILE A 342 12.76 13.28 26.95
N GLN A 343 13.68 14.20 26.69
CA GLN A 343 14.47 14.89 27.71
C GLN A 343 14.18 16.38 27.67
N TYR A 344 14.01 16.99 28.83
CA TYR A 344 13.82 18.43 28.98
C TYR A 344 15.14 19.06 29.41
N GLU A 345 15.67 19.96 28.60
CA GLU A 345 16.89 20.70 28.92
C GLU A 345 16.62 22.20 28.74
N GLN A 346 16.55 22.91 29.86
CA GLN A 346 16.16 24.33 29.93
C GLN A 346 14.84 24.57 29.17
N ASP A 347 14.91 25.26 28.02
CA ASP A 347 13.77 25.64 27.16
C ASP A 347 13.65 24.77 25.89
N LYS A 348 14.38 23.65 25.81
CA LYS A 348 14.38 22.77 24.63
C LYS A 348 14.02 21.33 24.99
N ILE A 349 13.21 20.73 24.12
CA ILE A 349 12.85 19.31 24.19
C ILE A 349 13.81 18.54 23.29
N LYS A 350 14.58 17.61 23.87
CA LYS A 350 15.38 16.64 23.10
C LYS A 350 14.61 15.34 22.97
N TYR A 351 14.55 14.81 21.76
CA TYR A 351 14.02 13.48 21.48
C TYR A 351 15.21 12.56 21.24
N CYS A 352 15.26 11.43 21.93
CA CYS A 352 16.42 10.53 21.90
C CYS A 352 15.99 9.12 21.50
N LEU A 353 16.77 8.45 20.66
CA LEU A 353 16.62 7.02 20.38
C LEU A 353 17.05 6.19 21.59
N LYS A 354 16.70 4.89 21.60
CA LYS A 354 17.06 3.93 22.66
C LYS A 354 18.57 3.85 22.93
N ASN A 355 19.40 4.07 21.91
CA ASN A 355 20.87 4.07 22.02
C ASN A 355 21.45 5.39 22.56
N GLY A 356 20.61 6.40 22.84
CA GLY A 356 21.01 7.72 23.34
C GLY A 356 21.16 8.80 22.26
N ASP A 357 21.07 8.44 20.96
CA ASP A 357 21.26 9.41 19.88
C ASP A 357 20.13 10.44 19.85
N ILE A 358 20.50 11.71 19.68
CA ILE A 358 19.56 12.82 19.58
C ILE A 358 18.95 12.85 18.18
N ILE A 359 17.62 12.83 18.12
CA ILE A 359 16.85 12.88 16.88
C ILE A 359 16.79 14.33 16.36
N PRO A 360 17.27 14.62 15.15
CA PRO A 360 17.15 15.93 14.54
C PRO A 360 15.69 16.21 14.19
N TYR A 361 15.21 17.40 14.53
CA TYR A 361 13.84 17.82 14.20
C TYR A 361 13.77 19.29 13.79
N LYS A 362 12.69 19.65 13.10
CA LYS A 362 12.34 21.03 12.74
C LYS A 362 10.95 21.36 13.26
N LEU A 363 10.77 22.58 13.74
CA LEU A 363 9.46 23.07 14.18
C LEU A 363 8.64 23.56 12.99
N TYR A 364 7.40 23.10 12.88
CA TYR A 364 6.39 23.62 11.97
C TYR A 364 5.16 23.97 12.79
N GLN A 365 4.79 25.26 12.82
CA GLN A 365 3.71 25.77 13.67
C GLN A 365 3.84 25.33 15.15
N GLY A 366 5.08 25.32 15.66
CA GLY A 366 5.39 24.91 17.04
C GLY A 366 5.43 23.40 17.29
N ILE A 367 5.09 22.57 16.30
CA ILE A 367 5.11 21.11 16.41
C ILE A 367 6.47 20.57 15.87
N PRO A 368 7.18 19.69 16.60
CA PRO A 368 8.44 19.12 16.15
C PRO A 368 8.23 18.00 15.14
N TYR A 369 8.86 18.09 13.97
CA TYR A 369 8.83 17.09 12.91
C TYR A 369 10.22 16.51 12.63
N VAL A 370 10.28 15.20 12.43
CA VAL A 370 11.48 14.45 12.05
C VAL A 370 11.36 13.90 10.63
N ASP A 371 12.47 13.82 9.91
CA ASP A 371 12.57 13.11 8.63
C ASP A 371 12.39 11.61 8.84
N LEU A 372 11.42 10.99 8.17
CA LEU A 372 11.18 9.56 8.33
C LEU A 372 12.29 8.69 7.75
N ASN A 373 13.03 9.16 6.73
CA ASN A 373 14.19 8.42 6.23
C ASN A 373 15.28 8.36 7.30
N TYR A 374 15.48 9.44 8.09
CA TYR A 374 16.37 9.41 9.25
C TYR A 374 15.94 8.34 10.26
N LEU A 375 14.63 8.28 10.59
CA LEU A 375 14.15 7.23 11.49
C LEU A 375 14.38 5.86 10.88
N LYS A 376 14.08 5.64 9.60
CA LYS A 376 14.32 4.35 8.92
C LYS A 376 15.79 3.91 8.97
N GLU A 377 16.74 4.83 8.80
CA GLU A 377 18.18 4.52 8.78
C GLU A 377 18.74 4.26 10.19
N ASN A 378 18.19 4.93 11.20
CA ASN A 378 18.69 4.87 12.58
C ASN A 378 17.82 3.98 13.50
N THR A 379 16.81 3.31 12.94
CA THR A 379 15.93 2.39 13.66
C THR A 379 15.61 1.16 12.81
N LYS A 380 15.06 0.10 13.41
CA LYS A 380 14.61 -1.11 12.68
C LYS A 380 13.23 -0.95 12.03
N LEU A 381 12.86 0.26 11.58
CA LEU A 381 11.53 0.53 11.00
C LEU A 381 11.52 0.27 9.49
N LEU A 382 10.39 -0.27 9.01
CA LEU A 382 10.10 -0.33 7.58
C LEU A 382 9.06 0.74 7.23
N LEU A 383 9.25 1.38 6.08
CA LEU A 383 8.36 2.40 5.57
C LEU A 383 7.80 1.97 4.22
N ASP A 384 6.49 1.94 4.11
CA ASP A 384 5.78 1.76 2.85
C ASP A 384 4.97 3.01 2.53
N VAL A 385 5.37 3.73 1.48
CA VAL A 385 4.70 4.95 1.04
C VAL A 385 3.83 4.64 -0.18
N SER A 386 2.54 4.87 -0.05
CA SER A 386 1.59 4.88 -1.16
C SER A 386 1.30 6.32 -1.56
N THR A 387 2.05 6.81 -2.55
CA THR A 387 1.88 8.14 -3.15
C THR A 387 0.48 8.31 -3.76
N PHE A 388 -0.07 7.25 -4.40
CA PHE A 388 -1.40 7.25 -5.00
C PHE A 388 -2.48 7.62 -3.97
N ARG A 389 -2.37 7.02 -2.78
CA ARG A 389 -3.34 7.17 -1.68
C ARG A 389 -2.92 8.19 -0.63
N ARG A 390 -1.87 9.00 -0.87
CA ARG A 390 -1.31 9.95 0.12
C ARG A 390 -1.21 9.29 1.51
N GLN A 391 -0.68 8.07 1.52
CA GLN A 391 -0.66 7.20 2.67
C GLN A 391 0.78 6.76 2.94
N LEU A 392 1.18 6.79 4.19
CA LEU A 392 2.41 6.20 4.69
C LEU A 392 2.04 5.11 5.69
N THR A 393 2.62 3.93 5.55
CA THR A 393 2.57 2.88 6.55
C THR A 393 3.95 2.74 7.17
N ILE A 394 4.04 2.93 8.48
CA ILE A 394 5.19 2.62 9.30
C ILE A 394 4.97 1.22 9.85
N ILE A 395 5.91 0.32 9.62
CA ILE A 395 5.89 -1.03 10.18
C ILE A 395 6.97 -1.08 11.26
N LYS A 396 6.55 -1.39 12.48
CA LYS A 396 7.41 -1.62 13.63
C LYS A 396 7.25 -3.06 14.09
N THR A 397 8.35 -3.79 14.08
CA THR A 397 8.46 -5.11 14.68
C THR A 397 8.06 -5.05 16.17
N PRO A 398 7.09 -5.86 16.64
CA PRO A 398 6.58 -5.78 18.01
C PRO A 398 7.62 -6.20 19.06
N ALA A 399 7.78 -5.44 20.15
CA ALA A 399 8.52 -5.94 21.31
C ALA A 399 7.70 -7.02 22.03
N ILE A 400 8.31 -8.15 22.39
CA ILE A 400 7.61 -9.19 23.13
C ILE A 400 7.92 -9.06 24.61
N ILE A 401 6.91 -9.11 25.46
CA ILE A 401 7.03 -9.04 26.91
C ILE A 401 6.49 -10.33 27.48
N CYS A 402 7.33 -11.14 28.12
CA CYS A 402 6.91 -12.38 28.77
C CYS A 402 7.43 -12.42 30.19
N ASN A 403 6.52 -12.62 31.15
CA ASN A 403 6.82 -12.62 32.59
C ASN A 403 7.63 -11.39 33.04
N GLY A 404 7.31 -10.21 32.50
CA GLY A 404 7.99 -8.94 32.80
C GLY A 404 9.31 -8.70 32.06
N PHE A 405 9.84 -9.67 31.31
CA PHE A 405 11.06 -9.50 30.52
C PHE A 405 10.75 -9.12 29.07
N VAL A 406 11.53 -8.20 28.50
CA VAL A 406 11.43 -7.79 27.10
C VAL A 406 12.36 -8.64 26.24
N TYR A 407 11.81 -9.21 25.18
CA TYR A 407 12.50 -10.00 24.18
C TYR A 407 12.41 -9.28 22.83
N GLU A 408 13.56 -9.09 22.16
CA GLU A 408 13.59 -8.53 20.81
C GLU A 408 13.11 -9.58 19.81
N SER A 409 12.12 -9.23 19.00
CA SER A 409 11.64 -10.06 17.90
C SER A 409 12.24 -9.58 16.57
N THR A 410 12.12 -10.40 15.54
CA THR A 410 12.55 -10.09 14.18
C THR A 410 11.47 -10.42 13.17
N LEU A 411 11.56 -9.83 11.98
CA LEU A 411 10.68 -10.16 10.86
C LEU A 411 11.49 -10.90 9.80
N TYR A 412 11.03 -12.08 9.42
CA TYR A 412 11.59 -12.86 8.31
C TYR A 412 10.46 -13.31 7.40
N ASP A 413 10.55 -13.01 6.10
CA ASP A 413 9.50 -13.26 5.10
C ASP A 413 8.09 -12.79 5.53
N ASN A 414 8.00 -11.58 6.10
CA ASN A 414 6.79 -10.99 6.69
C ASN A 414 6.16 -11.78 7.87
N GLU A 415 6.82 -12.83 8.36
CA GLU A 415 6.40 -13.54 9.56
C GLU A 415 7.19 -13.02 10.78
N LEU A 416 6.49 -12.89 11.91
CA LEU A 416 7.08 -12.46 13.17
C LEU A 416 7.78 -13.63 13.85
N TYR A 417 9.04 -13.44 14.20
CA TYR A 417 9.88 -14.43 14.87
C TYR A 417 10.25 -13.94 16.26
N VAL A 418 10.05 -14.78 17.27
CA VAL A 418 10.41 -14.47 18.66
C VAL A 418 11.57 -15.34 19.11
N PRO A 419 12.44 -14.86 20.00
CA PRO A 419 13.59 -15.63 20.40
C PRO A 419 13.12 -16.83 21.21
N LEU A 420 13.74 -17.98 20.94
CA LEU A 420 13.33 -19.28 21.48
C LEU A 420 13.42 -19.32 23.02
N ASN A 421 14.28 -18.49 23.61
CA ASN A 421 14.41 -18.31 25.05
C ASN A 421 13.18 -17.72 25.76
N ILE A 422 12.13 -17.38 25.01
CA ILE A 422 10.83 -17.04 25.58
C ILE A 422 10.07 -18.26 26.11
N LEU A 423 10.37 -19.47 25.60
CA LEU A 423 9.70 -20.71 26.00
C LEU A 423 10.39 -21.41 27.17
N ASP A 424 11.72 -21.42 27.17
CA ASP A 424 12.56 -21.95 28.23
C ASP A 424 13.83 -21.10 28.33
N LYS A 425 14.40 -20.89 29.51
CA LYS A 425 15.68 -20.19 29.66
C LYS A 425 16.88 -21.13 29.59
N ASP A 426 16.66 -22.42 29.80
CA ASP A 426 17.72 -23.43 29.92
C ASP A 426 17.67 -24.40 28.72
N ASN A 427 18.84 -24.80 28.19
CA ASN A 427 19.01 -25.85 27.16
C ASN A 427 18.38 -25.62 25.77
N ILE A 428 18.78 -24.54 25.08
CA ILE A 428 18.19 -24.18 23.77
C ILE A 428 19.19 -24.28 22.60
N ASP A 429 20.49 -24.24 22.93
CA ASP A 429 21.55 -23.98 21.96
C ASP A 429 21.73 -25.08 20.90
N ASN A 430 21.18 -26.29 21.13
CA ASN A 430 21.28 -27.42 20.19
C ASN A 430 19.99 -27.74 19.40
N LEU A 431 18.86 -27.13 19.74
CA LEU A 431 17.57 -27.42 19.08
C LEU A 431 17.48 -26.83 17.67
N SER A 432 17.27 -27.67 16.66
CA SER A 432 16.95 -27.24 15.28
C SER A 432 15.45 -27.20 15.01
N ASN A 433 14.65 -27.83 15.89
CA ASN A 433 13.19 -27.86 15.88
C ASN A 433 12.69 -27.98 17.31
N ILE A 434 11.44 -27.60 17.55
CA ILE A 434 10.72 -27.90 18.80
C ILE A 434 9.36 -28.53 18.50
N PHE A 435 8.79 -29.25 19.47
CA PHE A 435 7.43 -29.77 19.40
C PHE A 435 6.52 -29.00 20.36
N ILE A 436 5.43 -28.43 19.82
CA ILE A 436 4.36 -27.81 20.63
C ILE A 436 3.04 -28.42 20.18
N ASN A 437 2.30 -29.03 21.11
CA ASN A 437 1.03 -29.71 20.82
C ASN A 437 1.14 -30.70 19.63
N PHE A 438 2.22 -31.48 19.59
CA PHE A 438 2.54 -32.44 18.51
C PHE A 438 2.81 -31.82 17.12
N GLU A 439 2.90 -30.50 17.00
CA GLU A 439 3.34 -29.82 15.78
C GLU A 439 4.86 -29.58 15.84
N ARG A 440 5.58 -29.98 14.78
CA ARG A 440 7.01 -29.70 14.60
C ARG A 440 7.20 -28.28 14.10
N ILE A 441 7.88 -27.45 14.88
CA ILE A 441 8.13 -26.04 14.57
C ILE A 441 9.62 -25.86 14.25
N PRO A 442 9.98 -25.29 13.07
CA PRO A 442 11.36 -25.03 12.71
C PRO A 442 11.96 -23.89 13.55
N VAL A 443 13.22 -24.04 13.93
CA VAL A 443 14.00 -23.00 14.60
C VAL A 443 14.99 -22.40 13.61
N ILE A 444 15.01 -21.07 13.50
CA ILE A 444 15.99 -20.34 12.67
C ILE A 444 17.06 -19.70 13.56
N SER A 445 18.27 -19.51 13.02
CA SER A 445 19.37 -18.84 13.73
C SER A 445 19.74 -17.56 13.01
N VAL A 446 19.72 -16.43 13.73
CA VAL A 446 20.14 -15.11 13.25
C VAL A 446 21.11 -14.53 14.27
N GLU A 447 22.35 -14.25 13.85
CA GLU A 447 23.40 -13.68 14.72
C GLU A 447 23.58 -14.47 16.04
N ASN A 448 23.56 -15.80 15.96
CA ASN A 448 23.64 -16.74 17.09
C ASN A 448 22.45 -16.72 18.06
N ILE A 449 21.38 -15.98 17.75
CA ILE A 449 20.12 -16.04 18.49
C ILE A 449 19.16 -16.95 17.73
N LYS A 450 18.57 -17.91 18.44
CA LYS A 450 17.55 -18.81 17.89
C LYS A 450 16.18 -18.18 17.98
N TYR A 451 15.43 -18.27 16.90
CA TYR A 451 14.07 -17.76 16.82
C TYR A 451 13.09 -18.84 16.34
N ILE A 452 11.84 -18.65 16.73
CA ILE A 452 10.69 -19.45 16.31
C ILE A 452 9.57 -18.56 15.79
N PRO A 453 8.75 -19.06 14.85
CA PRO A 453 7.64 -18.29 14.33
C PRO A 453 6.57 -18.05 15.39
N PHE A 454 6.23 -16.78 15.61
CA PHE A 454 5.26 -16.34 16.60
C PHE A 454 3.87 -16.95 16.37
N ASP A 455 3.45 -17.03 15.11
CA ASP A 455 2.13 -17.53 14.75
C ASP A 455 1.92 -19.00 15.08
N LYS A 456 3.00 -19.77 15.16
CA LYS A 456 2.99 -21.18 15.57
C LYS A 456 2.83 -21.35 17.08
N ILE A 457 3.23 -20.36 17.87
CA ILE A 457 3.21 -20.46 19.34
C ILE A 457 2.12 -19.61 19.99
N LYS A 458 1.58 -18.59 19.31
CA LYS A 458 0.65 -17.62 19.90
C LYS A 458 -0.60 -18.24 20.53
N LYS A 459 -1.08 -19.37 20.02
CA LYS A 459 -2.25 -20.10 20.56
C LYS A 459 -1.99 -20.69 21.94
N SER A 460 -0.72 -20.87 22.30
CA SER A 460 -0.30 -21.46 23.56
C SER A 460 -0.16 -20.42 24.68
N PHE A 461 -0.38 -19.13 24.39
CA PHE A 461 -0.28 -18.04 25.36
C PHE A 461 -1.60 -17.29 25.50
N ASN A 462 -1.83 -16.73 26.69
CA ASN A 462 -2.79 -15.66 26.82
C ASN A 462 -2.14 -14.37 26.30
N LEU A 463 -2.66 -13.89 25.17
CA LEU A 463 -2.12 -12.76 24.43
C LEU A 463 -2.80 -11.46 24.86
N ILE A 464 -2.00 -10.46 25.25
CA ILE A 464 -2.44 -9.08 25.38
C ILE A 464 -1.57 -8.21 24.48
N THR A 465 -2.15 -7.52 23.50
CA THR A 465 -1.41 -6.60 22.63
C THR A 465 -1.74 -5.16 22.98
N ASN A 466 -0.77 -4.26 22.84
CA ASN A 466 -1.09 -2.83 22.87
C ASN A 466 -1.80 -2.38 21.57
N ASP A 467 -2.40 -1.19 21.60
CA ASP A 467 -3.32 -0.70 20.56
C ASP A 467 -2.79 -0.79 19.12
N TYR A 468 -1.49 -0.58 18.92
CA TYR A 468 -0.83 -0.59 17.60
C TYR A 468 0.00 -1.85 17.35
N ARG A 469 -0.17 -2.88 18.18
CA ARG A 469 0.59 -4.15 18.12
C ARG A 469 2.11 -3.91 18.09
N THR A 470 2.59 -2.85 18.71
CA THR A 470 4.04 -2.59 18.88
C THR A 470 4.59 -3.27 20.13
N LYS A 471 3.73 -3.75 21.03
CA LYS A 471 4.07 -4.54 22.21
C LYS A 471 3.10 -5.72 22.33
N ILE A 472 3.65 -6.91 22.47
CA ILE A 472 2.90 -8.15 22.67
C ILE A 472 3.27 -8.69 24.05
N ILE A 473 2.30 -8.76 24.96
CA ILE A 473 2.45 -9.33 26.29
C ILE A 473 1.93 -10.76 26.27
N LEU A 474 2.79 -11.69 26.68
CA LEU A 474 2.49 -13.11 26.81
C LEU A 474 2.37 -13.48 28.28
N ASN A 475 1.17 -13.83 28.70
CA ASN A 475 0.92 -14.39 30.02
C ASN A 475 0.87 -15.92 29.91
N LYS A 476 1.75 -16.60 30.66
CA LYS A 476 2.12 -18.01 30.50
C LYS A 476 0.90 -18.96 30.57
N LYS A 477 0.89 -19.97 29.69
CA LYS A 477 0.33 -21.31 29.96
C LYS A 477 1.53 -22.26 30.09
N VAL A 478 1.52 -23.16 31.06
CA VAL A 478 2.65 -24.07 31.33
C VAL A 478 2.88 -24.97 30.11
N PHE A 479 4.12 -25.03 29.60
CA PHE A 479 4.54 -25.95 28.55
C PHE A 479 5.24 -27.16 29.18
N ASN A 480 4.98 -28.35 28.66
CA ASN A 480 5.92 -29.45 28.73
C ASN A 480 6.65 -29.47 27.39
N ILE A 481 7.94 -29.09 27.38
CA ILE A 481 8.81 -29.30 26.23
C ILE A 481 9.18 -30.78 26.27
N LEU A 482 8.83 -31.51 25.22
CA LEU A 482 9.25 -32.90 25.04
C LEU A 482 10.47 -32.88 24.11
N ASP A 483 11.57 -33.47 24.58
CA ASP A 483 12.81 -33.67 23.82
C ASP A 483 12.63 -34.59 22.61
#